data_AF-A0A4Y7TUT5-F1
#
_entry.id   AF-A0A4Y7TUT5-F1
#
_cell.length_a   1.000
_cell.length_b   1.000
_cell.length_c   1.000
_cell.angle_alpha   90.00
_cell.angle_beta   90.00
_cell.angle_gamma   90.00
#
_symmetry.space_group_name_H-M   'P 1'
#
loop_
_entity.id
_entity.type
_entity.pdbx_description
1 polymer ?
#
loop_
_entity_poly.entity_id
_entity_poly.type
_entity_poly.pdbx_seq_one_letter_code
_entity_poly.pdbx_strand_id
1 'polypeptide(L)'
;MSLPRALLTSLSALSNGAACTPPNPTRPKERYHTDEMWVLQIAPWVFKWHQIIAYTCALFEVLSFLLTLLPASPLSPALGVLTCPATLVTHPAPLSSYLPFSLSSLFSTSLISPTTPSTLTSASPTATSLQTLASPTAPSPWTGATPLRATPIYLLGALSVLLGTYIRLDCFSTLGEMFTFDLTVHPKHRLVTERFYSFVRHPAYTGSLMLVFGLALSHLTRGSWLSECAFPLLDAPFPFPLLGPAHAYPLLGLSSHKIRLVVWALWWAWTLCVGVSRAEAEDRQMRKLFGAEWEGYRRRVAWWFMPGVL
;
A
#
# COMPACT_ATOMS: atom_id res chain seq x y z
N MET A 1 -15.78 4.64 3.97
CA MET A 1 -14.63 5.55 3.89
C MET A 1 -15.16 6.96 3.69
N SER A 2 -14.54 8.02 4.23
CA SER A 2 -15.02 9.40 4.07
C SER A 2 -14.43 10.10 2.84
N LEU A 3 -15.14 11.07 2.25
CA LEU A 3 -14.66 11.87 1.13
C LEU A 3 -13.29 12.54 1.40
N PRO A 4 -13.04 13.18 2.56
CA PRO A 4 -11.74 13.79 2.85
C PRO A 4 -10.58 12.80 2.80
N ARG A 5 -10.82 11.54 3.18
CA ARG A 5 -9.81 10.50 3.11
C ARG A 5 -9.54 10.06 1.68
N ALA A 6 -10.59 9.88 0.88
CA ALA A 6 -10.43 9.55 -0.54
C ALA A 6 -9.53 10.59 -1.23
N LEU A 7 -9.83 11.87 -1.01
CA LEU A 7 -9.06 13.00 -1.54
C LEU A 7 -7.62 13.00 -1.03
N LEU A 8 -7.41 12.81 0.28
CA LEU A 8 -6.07 12.83 0.86
C LEU A 8 -5.21 11.65 0.40
N THR A 9 -5.77 10.44 0.30
CA THR A 9 -5.06 9.26 -0.23
C THR A 9 -4.71 9.47 -1.71
N SER A 10 -5.62 10.00 -2.53
CA SER A 10 -5.34 10.35 -3.93
C SER A 10 -4.23 11.39 -4.06
N LEU A 11 -4.32 12.47 -3.27
CA LEU A 11 -3.30 13.52 -3.25
C LEU A 11 -1.94 12.94 -2.85
N SER A 12 -1.90 12.12 -1.79
CA SER A 12 -0.66 11.48 -1.34
C SER A 12 -0.04 10.58 -2.42
N ALA A 13 -0.86 9.82 -3.16
CA ALA A 13 -0.38 8.98 -4.26
C ALA A 13 0.17 9.79 -5.44
N LEU A 14 -0.53 10.86 -5.84
CA LEU A 14 -0.07 11.78 -6.89
C LEU A 14 1.23 12.50 -6.48
N SER A 15 1.29 12.99 -5.24
CA SER A 15 2.48 13.62 -4.66
C SER A 15 3.67 12.66 -4.61
N ASN A 16 3.45 11.41 -4.19
CA ASN A 16 4.49 10.39 -4.19
C ASN A 16 4.95 10.07 -5.63
N GLY A 17 4.01 9.99 -6.58
CA GLY A 17 4.29 9.83 -8.01
C GLY A 17 5.19 10.93 -8.57
N ALA A 18 4.84 12.20 -8.30
CA ALA A 18 5.63 13.35 -8.72
C ALA A 18 7.04 13.32 -8.11
N ALA A 19 7.16 13.00 -6.83
CA ALA A 19 8.46 12.94 -6.14
C ALA A 19 9.32 11.74 -6.56
N CYS A 20 8.70 10.65 -7.00
CA CYS A 20 9.39 9.43 -7.44
C CYS A 20 9.64 9.40 -8.97
N THR A 21 9.37 10.49 -9.67
CA THR A 21 9.62 10.61 -11.12
C THR A 21 10.75 11.61 -11.35
N PRO A 22 11.89 11.20 -11.95
CA PRO A 22 12.99 12.12 -12.19
C PRO A 22 12.61 13.18 -13.24
N PRO A 23 12.97 14.45 -13.03
CA PRO A 23 12.72 15.52 -14.01
C PRO A 23 13.54 15.37 -15.28
N ASN A 24 14.72 14.73 -15.20
CA ASN A 24 15.64 14.59 -16.33
C ASN A 24 15.96 13.12 -16.63
N PRO A 25 15.97 12.70 -17.91
CA PRO A 25 16.41 11.37 -18.30
C PRO A 25 17.91 11.22 -18.10
N THR A 26 18.35 10.05 -17.63
CA THR A 26 19.78 9.75 -17.48
C THR A 26 20.36 9.18 -18.76
N ARG A 27 21.49 9.74 -19.21
CA ARG A 27 22.28 9.18 -20.31
C ARG A 27 23.20 8.07 -19.80
N PRO A 28 23.19 6.86 -20.41
CA PRO A 28 23.98 5.72 -19.92
C PRO A 28 25.49 6.01 -19.81
N LYS A 29 26.04 6.82 -20.73
CA LYS A 29 27.48 7.16 -20.77
C LYS A 29 27.95 8.08 -19.64
N GLU A 30 27.02 8.74 -18.94
CA GLU A 30 27.33 9.72 -17.87
C GLU A 30 27.26 9.10 -16.47
N ARG A 31 26.91 7.80 -16.39
CA ARG A 31 26.82 7.04 -15.14
C ARG A 31 28.23 6.60 -14.72
N TYR A 32 28.68 7.04 -13.55
CA TYR A 32 29.96 6.60 -12.97
C TYR A 32 29.79 5.44 -11.97
N HIS A 33 28.58 4.90 -11.83
CA HIS A 33 28.24 3.84 -10.87
C HIS A 33 28.12 2.45 -11.50
N THR A 34 28.45 2.28 -12.78
CA THR A 34 28.39 0.96 -13.45
C THR A 34 29.33 -0.04 -12.79
N ASP A 35 30.40 0.43 -12.16
CA ASP A 35 31.42 -0.37 -11.48
C ASP A 35 31.22 -0.45 -9.96
N GLU A 36 30.22 0.25 -9.42
CA GLU A 36 29.87 0.27 -8.00
C GLU A 36 28.90 -0.87 -7.64
N MET A 37 28.78 -1.18 -6.34
CA MET A 37 27.93 -2.27 -5.86
C MET A 37 26.50 -2.20 -6.44
N TRP A 38 25.98 -3.34 -6.94
CA TRP A 38 24.66 -3.47 -7.56
C TRP A 38 23.53 -2.78 -6.78
N VAL A 39 23.60 -2.78 -5.45
CA VAL A 39 22.63 -2.12 -4.57
C VAL A 39 22.39 -0.64 -4.88
N LEU A 40 23.40 0.07 -5.38
CA LEU A 40 23.32 1.49 -5.74
C LEU A 40 22.58 1.73 -7.06
N GLN A 41 22.40 0.69 -7.88
CA GLN A 41 21.76 0.76 -9.21
C GLN A 41 20.24 0.49 -9.16
N ILE A 42 19.73 -0.01 -8.04
CA ILE A 42 18.33 -0.45 -7.91
C ILE A 42 17.38 0.72 -7.57
N ALA A 43 17.91 1.89 -7.19
CA ALA A 43 17.11 3.02 -6.70
C ALA A 43 15.95 3.43 -7.65
N PRO A 44 16.12 3.57 -8.98
CA PRO A 44 15.01 3.89 -9.88
C PRO A 44 13.89 2.83 -9.87
N TRP A 45 14.28 1.55 -9.79
CA TRP A 45 13.35 0.44 -9.67
C TRP A 45 12.56 0.49 -8.36
N VAL A 46 13.24 0.83 -7.27
CA VAL A 46 12.62 0.99 -5.95
C VAL A 46 11.60 2.13 -5.96
N PHE A 47 11.95 3.30 -6.50
CA PHE A 47 11.00 4.41 -6.63
C PHE A 47 9.79 4.04 -7.48
N LYS A 48 9.98 3.26 -8.56
CA LYS A 48 8.88 2.74 -9.37
C LYS A 48 7.93 1.85 -8.56
N TRP A 49 8.45 0.96 -7.72
CA TRP A 49 7.63 0.14 -6.83
C TRP A 49 6.85 0.96 -5.80
N HIS A 50 7.45 2.03 -5.25
CA HIS A 50 6.75 2.94 -4.35
C HIS A 50 5.54 3.58 -5.04
N GLN A 51 5.72 4.02 -6.29
CA GLN A 51 4.61 4.58 -7.07
C GLN A 51 3.50 3.56 -7.31
N ILE A 52 3.85 2.35 -7.76
CA ILE A 52 2.88 1.28 -8.01
C ILE A 52 2.06 1.01 -6.75
N ILE A 53 2.73 0.80 -5.61
CA ILE A 53 2.06 0.52 -4.34
C ILE A 53 1.12 1.67 -3.94
N ALA A 54 1.60 2.93 -4.02
CA ALA A 54 0.81 4.10 -3.64
C ALA A 54 -0.42 4.27 -4.54
N TYR A 55 -0.27 4.14 -5.86
CA TYR A 55 -1.37 4.23 -6.81
C TYR A 55 -2.37 3.09 -6.65
N THR A 56 -1.89 1.86 -6.45
CA THR A 56 -2.76 0.70 -6.18
C THR A 56 -3.57 0.93 -4.91
N CYS A 57 -2.93 1.35 -3.81
CA CYS A 57 -3.65 1.65 -2.57
C CYS A 57 -4.69 2.76 -2.76
N ALA A 58 -4.33 3.84 -3.46
CA ALA A 58 -5.27 4.93 -3.75
C ALA A 58 -6.43 4.48 -4.63
N LEU A 59 -6.18 3.69 -5.66
CA LEU A 59 -7.20 3.14 -6.55
C LEU A 59 -8.23 2.34 -5.75
N PHE A 60 -7.78 1.37 -4.94
CA PHE A 60 -8.68 0.51 -4.19
C PHE A 60 -9.42 1.25 -3.06
N GLU A 61 -8.76 2.20 -2.39
CA GLU A 61 -9.44 3.05 -1.40
C GLU A 61 -10.53 3.91 -2.08
N VAL A 62 -10.21 4.60 -3.18
CA VAL A 62 -11.17 5.43 -3.91
C VAL A 62 -12.33 4.59 -4.46
N LEU A 63 -12.05 3.43 -5.05
CA LEU A 63 -13.09 2.50 -5.50
C LEU A 63 -13.99 2.07 -4.33
N SER A 64 -13.40 1.77 -3.16
CA SER A 64 -14.17 1.43 -1.96
C SER A 64 -15.08 2.59 -1.51
N PHE A 65 -14.67 3.84 -1.69
CA PHE A 65 -15.53 5.01 -1.43
C PHE A 65 -16.61 5.19 -2.50
N LEU A 66 -16.27 5.09 -3.78
CA LEU A 66 -17.25 5.21 -4.87
C LEU A 66 -18.36 4.16 -4.75
N LEU A 67 -18.03 2.93 -4.35
CA LEU A 67 -19.02 1.89 -4.09
C LEU A 67 -20.01 2.24 -2.97
N THR A 68 -19.63 3.10 -2.01
CA THR A 68 -20.56 3.59 -0.97
C THR A 68 -21.53 4.65 -1.48
N LEU A 69 -21.24 5.27 -2.63
CA LEU A 69 -22.09 6.30 -3.25
C LEU A 69 -23.06 5.69 -4.28
N LEU A 70 -22.77 4.49 -4.78
CA LEU A 70 -23.60 3.83 -5.78
C LEU A 70 -24.84 3.19 -5.13
N PRO A 71 -26.03 3.29 -5.77
CA PRO A 71 -27.20 2.55 -5.32
C PRO A 71 -26.94 1.04 -5.39
N ALA A 72 -27.61 0.28 -4.52
CA ALA A 72 -27.46 -1.16 -4.45
C ALA A 72 -27.79 -1.78 -5.83
N SER A 73 -26.79 -2.39 -6.45
CA SER A 73 -26.89 -3.12 -7.72
C SER A 73 -26.53 -4.59 -7.49
N PRO A 74 -26.98 -5.53 -8.34
CA PRO A 74 -26.60 -6.94 -8.22
C PRO A 74 -25.08 -7.19 -8.35
N LEU A 75 -24.33 -6.23 -8.91
CA LEU A 75 -22.87 -6.27 -9.04
C LEU A 75 -22.12 -5.72 -7.82
N SER A 76 -22.78 -4.91 -6.98
CA SER A 76 -22.20 -4.32 -5.77
C SER A 76 -21.52 -5.34 -4.83
N PRO A 77 -22.07 -6.56 -4.57
CA PRO A 77 -21.39 -7.54 -3.72
C PRO A 77 -20.11 -8.11 -4.36
N ALA A 78 -20.11 -8.38 -5.67
CA ALA A 78 -18.94 -8.88 -6.38
C ALA A 78 -17.80 -7.84 -6.39
N LEU A 79 -18.13 -6.57 -6.60
CA LEU A 79 -17.19 -5.45 -6.55
C LEU A 79 -16.69 -5.16 -5.12
N GLY A 80 -17.55 -5.36 -4.11
CA GLY A 80 -17.17 -5.27 -2.70
C GLY A 80 -16.12 -6.32 -2.32
N VAL A 81 -16.30 -7.58 -2.73
CA VAL A 81 -15.31 -8.65 -2.50
C VAL A 81 -13.99 -8.34 -3.21
N LEU A 82 -14.03 -7.84 -4.45
CA LEU A 82 -12.82 -7.50 -5.20
C LEU A 82 -12.03 -6.36 -4.56
N THR A 83 -12.73 -5.39 -3.96
CA THR A 83 -12.09 -4.19 -3.39
C THR A 83 -11.68 -4.38 -1.94
N CYS A 84 -12.53 -4.97 -1.09
CA CYS A 84 -12.20 -5.36 0.27
C CYS A 84 -13.21 -6.40 0.79
N PRO A 85 -12.84 -7.70 0.87
CA PRO A 85 -13.76 -8.72 1.36
C PRO A 85 -14.12 -8.47 2.82
N ALA A 86 -15.36 -8.04 3.07
CA ALA A 86 -15.88 -7.78 4.42
C ALA A 86 -15.85 -9.03 5.32
N THR A 87 -15.84 -10.23 4.73
CA THR A 87 -15.88 -11.52 5.44
C THR A 87 -14.54 -11.97 6.03
N LEU A 88 -13.41 -11.32 5.70
CA LEU A 88 -12.11 -11.64 6.31
C LEU A 88 -11.85 -10.87 7.62
N VAL A 89 -12.67 -9.86 7.94
CA VAL A 89 -12.47 -8.97 9.09
C VAL A 89 -13.19 -9.47 10.36
N THR A 90 -14.10 -10.45 10.25
CA THR A 90 -14.86 -10.98 11.40
C THR A 90 -14.98 -12.51 11.35
N HIS A 91 -13.99 -13.21 11.92
CA HIS A 91 -13.97 -14.67 12.13
C HIS A 91 -14.07 -15.56 10.87
N PRO A 92 -13.51 -16.80 10.89
CA PRO A 92 -13.60 -17.69 9.74
C PRO A 92 -15.04 -18.19 9.62
N ALA A 93 -15.82 -17.63 8.69
CA ALA A 93 -17.06 -18.25 8.27
C ALA A 93 -16.73 -19.57 7.55
N PRO A 94 -17.50 -20.66 7.80
CA PRO A 94 -17.26 -21.95 7.16
C PRO A 94 -17.37 -21.84 5.64
N LEU A 95 -16.49 -22.56 4.92
CA LEU A 95 -16.36 -22.62 3.45
C LEU A 95 -17.68 -22.78 2.67
N SER A 96 -18.74 -23.28 3.31
CA SER A 96 -20.09 -23.39 2.76
C SER A 96 -20.69 -22.06 2.27
N SER A 97 -20.26 -20.90 2.79
CA SER A 97 -20.81 -19.61 2.39
C SER A 97 -20.25 -19.06 1.07
N TYR A 98 -19.27 -19.74 0.47
CA TYR A 98 -18.53 -19.26 -0.71
C TYR A 98 -18.80 -20.06 -2.00
N LEU A 99 -19.66 -21.09 -1.96
CA LEU A 99 -20.06 -21.82 -3.16
C LEU A 99 -21.34 -21.19 -3.72
N PRO A 100 -21.36 -20.75 -4.99
CA PRO A 100 -22.55 -20.15 -5.60
C PRO A 100 -23.69 -21.15 -5.88
N PHE A 101 -23.52 -22.44 -5.57
CA PHE A 101 -24.55 -23.47 -5.70
C PHE A 101 -24.45 -24.48 -4.56
N SER A 102 -25.57 -24.70 -3.85
CA SER A 102 -25.69 -25.81 -2.91
C SER A 102 -25.74 -27.13 -3.69
N LEU A 103 -24.74 -28.00 -3.52
CA LEU A 103 -24.72 -29.36 -4.09
C LEU A 103 -25.77 -30.29 -3.46
N SER A 104 -26.62 -29.80 -2.55
CA SER A 104 -27.68 -30.58 -1.91
C SER A 104 -28.80 -31.02 -2.86
N SER A 105 -28.84 -30.56 -4.12
CA SER A 105 -29.88 -30.95 -5.09
C SER A 105 -29.55 -32.22 -5.90
N LEU A 106 -28.37 -32.83 -5.74
CA LEU A 106 -27.96 -33.98 -6.55
C LEU A 106 -28.17 -35.36 -5.92
N PHE A 107 -28.72 -35.44 -4.70
CA PHE A 107 -29.11 -36.72 -4.10
C PHE A 107 -30.55 -36.65 -3.58
N SER A 108 -31.51 -36.83 -4.50
CA SER A 108 -32.85 -37.31 -4.17
C SER A 108 -33.08 -38.63 -4.92
N THR A 109 -32.71 -39.73 -4.28
CA THR A 109 -33.21 -41.06 -4.60
C THR A 109 -33.83 -41.65 -3.34
N SER A 110 -35.11 -41.38 -3.11
CA SER A 110 -35.87 -42.04 -2.06
C SER A 110 -36.23 -43.47 -2.50
N LEU A 111 -35.64 -44.46 -1.82
CA LEU A 111 -36.04 -45.86 -1.92
C LEU A 111 -37.44 -46.06 -1.31
N ILE A 112 -38.29 -46.72 -2.08
CA ILE A 112 -39.64 -47.20 -1.73
C ILE A 112 -39.51 -48.54 -1.00
N SER A 113 -40.23 -48.74 0.12
CA SER A 113 -40.95 -50.00 0.46
C SER A 113 -41.59 -50.01 1.87
N PRO A 114 -42.58 -50.90 2.16
CA PRO A 114 -43.93 -50.46 2.52
C PRO A 114 -44.56 -51.15 3.78
N THR A 115 -45.86 -50.89 3.99
CA THR A 115 -46.90 -51.64 4.78
C THR A 115 -46.88 -51.47 6.31
N THR A 116 -47.98 -51.25 7.08
CA THR A 116 -49.46 -51.34 6.92
C THR A 116 -50.17 -50.67 8.16
N PRO A 117 -51.52 -50.60 8.30
CA PRO A 117 -52.24 -49.36 8.67
C PRO A 117 -53.07 -49.39 9.98
N SER A 118 -53.50 -48.20 10.43
CA SER A 118 -54.76 -47.84 11.15
C SER A 118 -54.55 -46.42 11.72
N THR A 119 -55.45 -45.44 11.74
CA THR A 119 -56.92 -45.39 11.66
C THR A 119 -57.31 -43.95 11.30
N LEU A 120 -58.46 -43.78 10.63
CA LEU A 120 -58.98 -42.50 10.14
C LEU A 120 -59.26 -41.49 11.27
N THR A 121 -58.91 -40.23 11.04
CA THR A 121 -59.77 -39.11 11.45
C THR A 121 -59.63 -37.98 10.44
N SER A 122 -60.79 -37.56 9.94
CA SER A 122 -60.99 -36.63 8.84
C SER A 122 -60.66 -35.18 9.22
N ALA A 123 -59.83 -34.51 8.41
CA ALA A 123 -59.93 -33.08 8.19
C ALA A 123 -59.28 -32.76 6.83
N SER A 124 -60.08 -32.25 5.90
CA SER A 124 -59.62 -31.72 4.60
C SER A 124 -59.96 -30.23 4.50
N PRO A 125 -59.28 -29.49 3.60
CA PRO A 125 -58.78 -28.15 3.86
C PRO A 125 -59.49 -27.05 3.07
N THR A 126 -59.35 -25.79 3.50
CA THR A 126 -59.49 -24.56 2.67
C THR A 126 -59.05 -23.38 3.55
N ALA A 127 -57.84 -22.86 3.35
CA ALA A 127 -57.51 -21.71 2.50
C ALA A 127 -57.53 -20.36 3.26
N THR A 128 -56.31 -19.85 3.53
CA THR A 128 -55.84 -18.48 3.26
C THR A 128 -56.66 -17.31 3.85
N SER A 129 -56.12 -16.36 4.62
CA SER A 129 -55.10 -15.41 4.19
C SER A 129 -54.77 -14.40 5.32
N LEU A 130 -53.53 -13.88 5.30
CA LEU A 130 -53.10 -12.59 5.84
C LEU A 130 -52.99 -12.43 7.36
N GLN A 131 -51.84 -12.83 7.92
CA GLN A 131 -51.11 -12.04 8.93
C GLN A 131 -49.83 -12.78 9.34
N THR A 132 -48.73 -12.56 8.61
CA THR A 132 -47.34 -12.48 9.12
C THR A 132 -46.36 -12.46 7.94
N LEU A 133 -46.17 -11.29 7.34
CA LEU A 133 -44.94 -11.02 6.58
C LEU A 133 -44.38 -9.66 7.03
N ALA A 134 -44.05 -9.59 8.32
CA ALA A 134 -43.07 -8.64 8.82
C ALA A 134 -41.88 -9.47 9.31
N SER A 135 -41.18 -10.10 8.36
CA SER A 135 -39.83 -10.57 8.60
C SER A 135 -39.01 -9.34 9.02
N PRO A 136 -38.24 -9.37 10.12
CA PRO A 136 -37.25 -8.34 10.33
C PRO A 136 -36.34 -8.41 9.11
N THR A 137 -36.26 -7.32 8.36
CA THR A 137 -35.24 -7.13 7.34
C THR A 137 -33.92 -7.43 8.01
N ALA A 138 -33.38 -8.62 7.75
CA ALA A 138 -32.01 -8.93 8.12
C ALA A 138 -31.19 -7.76 7.56
N PRO A 139 -30.45 -7.01 8.39
CA PRO A 139 -29.61 -5.95 7.88
C PRO A 139 -28.75 -6.58 6.79
N SER A 140 -28.75 -5.99 5.60
CA SER A 140 -27.88 -6.41 4.51
C SER A 140 -26.50 -6.69 5.11
N PRO A 141 -25.86 -7.84 4.84
CA PRO A 141 -24.52 -8.17 5.34
C PRO A 141 -23.47 -7.08 5.04
N TRP A 142 -23.80 -6.16 4.13
CA TRP A 142 -22.99 -5.05 3.65
C TRP A 142 -23.28 -3.71 4.34
N THR A 143 -24.12 -3.69 5.37
CA THR A 143 -24.24 -2.54 6.30
C THR A 143 -23.11 -2.51 7.34
N GLY A 144 -22.10 -3.39 7.22
CA GLY A 144 -20.85 -3.27 7.93
C GLY A 144 -20.04 -2.07 7.42
N ALA A 145 -19.84 -1.07 8.27
CA ALA A 145 -18.97 0.06 7.97
C ALA A 145 -17.62 -0.44 7.41
N THR A 146 -17.22 0.07 6.24
CA THR A 146 -15.90 -0.24 5.66
C THR A 146 -14.81 -0.04 6.72
N PRO A 147 -13.85 -0.97 6.90
CA PRO A 147 -12.80 -0.85 7.93
C PRO A 147 -11.86 0.34 7.70
N LEU A 148 -11.97 0.99 6.53
CA LEU A 148 -11.17 2.14 6.11
C LEU A 148 -11.56 3.42 6.86
N ARG A 149 -10.77 3.78 7.88
CA ARG A 149 -10.95 4.97 8.73
C ARG A 149 -9.68 5.79 8.89
N ALA A 150 -9.75 7.11 8.75
CA ALA A 150 -8.59 7.98 8.95
C ALA A 150 -8.16 7.91 10.42
N THR A 151 -6.94 7.43 10.66
CA THR A 151 -6.33 7.38 12.00
C THR A 151 -5.30 8.50 12.14
N PRO A 152 -4.94 8.93 13.37
CA PRO A 152 -3.87 9.90 13.56
C PRO A 152 -2.54 9.46 12.93
N ILE A 153 -2.26 8.15 12.96
CA ILE A 153 -1.05 7.57 12.34
C ILE A 153 -1.10 7.68 10.81
N TYR A 154 -2.27 7.44 10.21
CA TYR A 154 -2.47 7.68 8.77
C TYR A 154 -2.27 9.16 8.41
N LEU A 155 -2.79 10.09 9.21
CA LEU A 155 -2.62 11.53 8.95
C LEU A 155 -1.15 11.95 9.05
N LEU A 156 -0.41 11.41 10.03
CA LEU A 156 1.03 11.60 10.14
C LEU A 156 1.76 11.04 8.91
N GLY A 157 1.33 9.87 8.43
CA GLY A 157 1.86 9.27 7.22
C GLY A 157 1.63 10.13 5.97
N ALA A 158 0.39 10.57 5.76
CA ALA A 158 0.03 11.44 4.64
C ALA A 158 0.80 12.77 4.70
N LEU A 159 0.89 13.40 5.87
CA LEU A 159 1.67 14.62 6.06
C LEU A 159 3.15 14.40 5.73
N SER A 160 3.73 13.29 6.18
CA SER A 160 5.11 12.92 5.86
C SER A 160 5.33 12.74 4.36
N VAL A 161 4.39 12.12 3.65
CA VAL A 161 4.45 11.99 2.18
C VAL A 161 4.42 13.37 1.52
N LEU A 162 3.48 14.24 1.90
CA LEU A 162 3.34 15.57 1.30
C LEU A 162 4.58 16.44 1.55
N LEU A 163 5.13 16.42 2.76
CA LEU A 163 6.34 17.17 3.10
C LEU A 163 7.59 16.59 2.42
N GLY A 164 7.72 15.25 2.36
CA GLY A 164 8.78 14.59 1.60
C GLY A 164 8.74 14.90 0.11
N THR A 165 7.54 14.94 -0.48
CA THR A 165 7.32 15.38 -1.85
C THR A 165 7.73 16.83 -2.05
N TYR A 166 7.28 17.74 -1.17
CA TYR A 166 7.65 19.15 -1.25
C TYR A 166 9.16 19.36 -1.28
N ILE A 167 9.89 18.72 -0.37
CA ILE A 167 11.37 18.80 -0.33
C ILE A 167 11.98 18.29 -1.63
N ARG A 168 11.49 17.16 -2.17
CA ARG A 168 12.04 16.59 -3.42
C ARG A 168 11.76 17.48 -4.62
N LEU A 169 10.54 17.98 -4.76
CA LEU A 169 10.20 18.89 -5.85
C LEU A 169 11.01 20.19 -5.77
N ASP A 170 11.26 20.71 -4.56
CA ASP A 170 12.16 21.84 -4.36
C ASP A 170 13.57 21.53 -4.84
N CYS A 171 14.10 20.34 -4.51
CA CYS A 171 15.41 19.89 -4.96
C CYS A 171 15.49 19.74 -6.48
N PHE A 172 14.42 19.25 -7.12
CA PHE A 172 14.33 19.12 -8.57
C PHE A 172 14.40 20.48 -9.24
N SER A 173 13.63 21.45 -8.74
CA SER A 173 13.67 22.83 -9.25
C SER A 173 15.01 23.51 -8.99
N THR A 174 15.65 23.25 -7.85
CA THR A 174 16.90 23.91 -7.44
C THR A 174 18.11 23.41 -8.24
N LEU A 175 18.22 22.09 -8.43
CA LEU A 175 19.31 21.49 -9.22
C LEU A 175 19.05 21.55 -10.74
N GLY A 176 17.79 21.63 -11.16
CA GLY A 176 17.40 21.71 -12.57
C GLY A 176 17.93 20.53 -13.38
N GLU A 177 18.60 20.80 -14.50
CA GLU A 177 19.18 19.79 -15.41
C GLU A 177 20.19 18.83 -14.75
N MET A 178 20.77 19.21 -13.61
CA MET A 178 21.77 18.39 -12.91
C MET A 178 21.15 17.29 -12.06
N PHE A 179 19.84 17.35 -11.79
CA PHE A 179 19.18 16.38 -10.94
C PHE A 179 18.87 15.10 -11.73
N THR A 180 19.40 13.98 -11.26
CA THR A 180 19.16 12.63 -11.79
C THR A 180 18.99 11.64 -10.64
N PHE A 181 18.26 10.53 -10.86
CA PHE A 181 18.17 9.46 -9.86
C PHE A 181 19.40 8.53 -9.89
N ASP A 182 20.14 8.59 -10.98
CA ASP A 182 21.35 7.84 -11.20
C ASP A 182 22.55 8.67 -10.79
N LEU A 183 23.59 8.03 -10.24
CA LEU A 183 24.84 8.72 -9.91
C LEU A 183 25.57 9.10 -11.20
N THR A 184 25.43 10.37 -11.60
CA THR A 184 25.97 10.95 -12.85
C THR A 184 26.61 12.30 -12.62
N VAL A 185 27.65 12.62 -13.39
CA VAL A 185 28.24 13.96 -13.41
C VAL A 185 27.77 14.67 -14.68
N HIS A 186 27.03 15.76 -14.51
CA HIS A 186 26.60 16.56 -15.65
C HIS A 186 27.79 17.34 -16.24
N PRO A 187 27.91 17.54 -17.58
CA PRO A 187 29.04 18.28 -18.16
C PRO A 187 29.18 19.72 -17.63
N LYS A 188 28.06 20.35 -17.25
CA LYS A 188 28.02 21.69 -16.64
C LYS A 188 27.72 21.62 -15.13
N HIS A 189 28.27 20.62 -14.45
CA HIS A 189 28.03 20.44 -13.01
C HIS A 189 28.52 21.66 -12.23
N ARG A 190 27.68 22.19 -11.35
CA ARG A 190 28.04 23.29 -10.43
C ARG A 190 27.64 22.91 -9.02
N LEU A 191 28.41 23.37 -8.04
CA LEU A 191 28.07 23.16 -6.65
C LEU A 191 26.92 24.09 -6.24
N VAL A 192 25.80 23.50 -5.82
CA VAL A 192 24.63 24.24 -5.35
C VAL A 192 24.56 24.20 -3.84
N THR A 193 24.50 25.37 -3.22
CA THR A 193 24.56 25.52 -1.74
C THR A 193 23.41 26.37 -1.19
N GLU A 194 22.38 26.60 -2.00
CA GLU A 194 21.23 27.45 -1.70
C GLU A 194 20.00 26.63 -1.24
N ARG A 195 19.02 27.29 -0.63
CA ARG A 195 17.75 26.68 -0.18
C ARG A 195 18.01 25.51 0.77
N PHE A 196 17.40 24.34 0.54
CA PHE A 196 17.62 23.19 1.41
C PHE A 196 19.08 22.71 1.46
N TYR A 197 19.88 22.95 0.41
CA TYR A 197 21.30 22.64 0.39
C TYR A 197 22.11 23.51 1.36
N SER A 198 21.56 24.63 1.86
CA SER A 198 22.23 25.43 2.89
C SER A 198 22.16 24.80 4.30
N PHE A 199 21.25 23.84 4.51
CA PHE A 199 21.03 23.19 5.81
C PHE A 199 21.61 21.77 5.87
N VAL A 200 21.45 21.00 4.79
CA VAL A 200 21.89 19.61 4.68
C VAL A 200 22.44 19.36 3.27
N ARG A 201 23.44 18.49 3.14
CA ARG A 201 24.07 18.23 1.83
C ARG A 201 23.18 17.46 0.86
N HIS A 202 22.31 16.60 1.37
CA HIS A 202 21.49 15.68 0.58
C HIS A 202 19.98 15.79 0.89
N PRO A 203 19.36 16.97 0.69
CA PRO A 203 17.95 17.20 1.07
C PRO A 203 16.97 16.33 0.28
N ALA A 204 17.29 15.95 -0.97
CA ALA A 204 16.46 15.05 -1.75
C ALA A 204 16.35 13.64 -1.12
N TYR A 205 17.39 13.21 -0.39
CA TYR A 205 17.39 11.96 0.38
C TYR A 205 16.59 12.09 1.67
N THR A 206 16.60 13.25 2.33
CA THR A 206 15.66 13.56 3.42
C THR A 206 14.23 13.39 2.95
N GLY A 207 13.88 13.99 1.80
CA GLY A 207 12.55 13.84 1.22
C GLY A 207 12.21 12.38 0.87
N SER A 208 13.16 11.59 0.37
CA SER A 208 12.96 10.15 0.15
C SER A 208 12.69 9.38 1.45
N LEU A 209 13.46 9.63 2.50
CA LEU A 209 13.26 8.99 3.82
C LEU A 209 11.86 9.31 4.37
N MET A 210 11.39 10.55 4.18
CA MET A 210 10.04 10.96 4.57
C MET A 210 8.95 10.29 3.73
N LEU A 211 9.15 10.06 2.44
CA LEU A 211 8.22 9.30 1.59
C LEU A 211 8.11 7.85 2.08
N VAL A 212 9.24 7.16 2.32
CA VAL A 212 9.25 5.76 2.79
C VAL A 212 8.58 5.65 4.17
N PHE A 213 8.91 6.57 5.08
CA PHE A 213 8.25 6.65 6.38
C PHE A 213 6.75 6.87 6.26
N GLY A 214 6.34 7.84 5.43
CA GLY A 214 4.94 8.20 5.24
C GLY A 214 4.11 7.12 4.57
N LEU A 215 4.65 6.39 3.59
CA LEU A 215 3.99 5.26 2.94
C LEU A 215 3.76 4.12 3.94
N ALA A 216 4.74 3.83 4.79
CA ALA A 216 4.57 2.81 5.82
C ALA A 216 3.48 3.19 6.82
N LEU A 217 3.47 4.42 7.32
CA LEU A 217 2.42 4.87 8.25
C LEU A 217 1.03 4.92 7.60
N SER A 218 0.95 5.31 6.33
CA SER A 218 -0.32 5.42 5.59
C SER A 218 -0.90 4.05 5.22
N HIS A 219 -0.05 3.06 4.92
CA HIS A 219 -0.49 1.78 4.33
C HIS A 219 -0.25 0.55 5.20
N LEU A 220 0.73 0.53 6.11
CA LEU A 220 1.01 -0.64 6.97
C LEU A 220 0.34 -0.56 8.35
N THR A 221 -0.55 0.41 8.56
CA THR A 221 -1.24 0.65 9.81
C THR A 221 -2.74 0.40 9.72
N ARG A 222 -3.39 0.27 10.88
CA ARG A 222 -4.82 -0.05 10.97
C ARG A 222 -5.67 0.98 10.23
N GLY A 223 -6.71 0.50 9.59
CA GLY A 223 -7.65 1.29 8.80
C GLY A 223 -7.14 1.63 7.41
N SER A 224 -5.99 1.15 6.94
CA SER A 224 -5.57 1.26 5.54
C SER A 224 -6.09 0.10 4.69
N TRP A 225 -6.24 0.30 3.38
CA TRP A 225 -6.64 -0.80 2.49
C TRP A 225 -5.63 -1.94 2.49
N LEU A 226 -4.34 -1.60 2.46
CA LEU A 226 -3.29 -2.61 2.43
C LEU A 226 -3.33 -3.48 3.69
N SER A 227 -3.55 -2.89 4.88
CA SER A 227 -3.56 -3.63 6.15
C SER A 227 -4.86 -4.40 6.41
N GLU A 228 -6.01 -3.86 6.02
CA GLU A 228 -7.33 -4.44 6.33
C GLU A 228 -7.83 -5.37 5.23
N CYS A 229 -7.38 -5.20 3.99
CA CYS A 229 -7.91 -5.90 2.82
C CYS A 229 -6.82 -6.69 2.08
N ALA A 230 -5.69 -6.07 1.74
CA ALA A 230 -4.68 -6.70 0.87
C ALA A 230 -3.86 -7.80 1.57
N PHE A 231 -3.34 -7.55 2.78
CA PHE A 231 -2.63 -8.58 3.54
C PHE A 231 -3.53 -9.81 3.80
N PRO A 232 -4.76 -9.67 4.32
CA PRO A 232 -5.67 -10.82 4.45
C PRO A 232 -5.99 -11.54 3.14
N LEU A 233 -6.03 -10.83 2.00
CA LEU A 233 -6.21 -11.43 0.67
C LEU A 233 -4.98 -12.23 0.22
N LEU A 234 -3.78 -11.75 0.50
CA LEU A 234 -2.54 -12.50 0.27
C LEU A 234 -2.42 -13.70 1.21
N ASP A 235 -3.02 -13.60 2.40
CA ASP A 235 -3.10 -14.66 3.40
C ASP A 235 -4.18 -15.70 3.09
N ALA A 236 -5.11 -15.39 2.17
CA ALA A 236 -6.14 -16.32 1.73
C ALA A 236 -5.52 -17.44 0.87
N PRO A 237 -6.04 -18.68 0.94
CA PRO A 237 -5.61 -19.75 0.04
C PRO A 237 -5.71 -19.28 -1.42
N PHE A 238 -4.57 -19.10 -2.08
CA PHE A 238 -4.50 -18.86 -3.52
C PHE A 238 -5.29 -19.96 -4.27
N PRO A 239 -6.02 -19.65 -5.35
CA PRO A 239 -6.71 -20.65 -6.16
C PRO A 239 -5.75 -21.44 -7.08
N PHE A 240 -4.46 -21.54 -6.73
CA PHE A 240 -3.46 -22.31 -7.48
C PHE A 240 -3.15 -23.63 -6.73
N PRO A 241 -3.57 -24.80 -7.24
CA PRO A 241 -3.46 -26.07 -6.51
C PRO A 241 -2.04 -26.65 -6.40
N LEU A 242 -1.01 -25.94 -6.85
CA LEU A 242 0.34 -26.49 -7.01
C LEU A 242 1.26 -26.25 -5.80
N LEU A 243 0.78 -25.54 -4.78
CA LEU A 243 1.56 -25.26 -3.56
C LEU A 243 0.72 -25.35 -2.26
N GLY A 244 -0.06 -26.42 -2.09
CA GLY A 244 -0.58 -26.88 -0.78
C GLY A 244 -1.62 -26.01 -0.05
N PRO A 245 -2.37 -26.57 0.92
CA PRO A 245 -3.43 -25.86 1.63
C PRO A 245 -2.88 -24.81 2.60
N ALA A 246 -3.66 -23.74 2.75
CA ALA A 246 -3.42 -22.57 3.58
C ALA A 246 -3.09 -22.89 5.05
N HIS A 247 -1.80 -23.00 5.33
CA HIS A 247 -1.17 -22.62 6.61
C HIS A 247 0.21 -22.05 6.33
N ALA A 248 0.30 -20.95 5.56
CA ALA A 248 1.58 -20.26 5.33
C ALA A 248 2.00 -19.34 6.50
N TYR A 249 1.27 -19.33 7.62
CA TYR A 249 1.61 -18.60 8.86
C TYR A 249 2.00 -19.46 10.08
N PRO A 250 2.83 -20.51 9.95
CA PRO A 250 3.57 -20.98 11.12
C PRO A 250 5.06 -21.24 10.88
N LEU A 251 5.70 -20.74 9.81
CA LEU A 251 7.17 -20.86 9.74
C LEU A 251 7.87 -19.95 10.78
N LEU A 252 7.20 -18.89 11.26
CA LEU A 252 7.74 -17.93 12.24
C LEU A 252 6.79 -17.60 13.42
N GLY A 253 5.53 -18.07 13.43
CA GLY A 253 4.57 -17.79 14.52
C GLY A 253 4.24 -16.30 14.77
N LEU A 254 4.53 -15.42 13.80
CA LEU A 254 4.33 -13.98 13.92
C LEU A 254 2.90 -13.60 13.53
N SER A 255 2.24 -12.78 14.36
CA SER A 255 0.95 -12.15 14.05
C SER A 255 1.08 -11.16 12.88
N SER A 256 -0.01 -10.93 12.13
CA SER A 256 -0.02 -10.03 10.95
C SER A 256 0.52 -8.63 11.23
N HIS A 257 0.29 -8.10 12.44
CA HIS A 257 0.85 -6.80 12.85
C HIS A 257 2.37 -6.85 13.04
N LYS A 258 2.93 -7.95 13.55
CA LYS A 258 4.39 -8.10 13.69
C LYS A 258 5.04 -8.24 12.32
N ILE A 259 4.42 -8.95 11.39
CA ILE A 259 4.91 -9.05 10.00
C ILE A 259 5.00 -7.66 9.38
N ARG A 260 3.95 -6.83 9.50
CA ARG A 260 3.97 -5.45 8.97
C ARG A 260 5.06 -4.59 9.61
N LEU A 261 5.30 -4.73 10.92
CA LEU A 261 6.38 -4.03 11.61
C LEU A 261 7.76 -4.48 11.15
N VAL A 262 7.97 -5.79 10.95
CA VAL A 262 9.23 -6.34 10.43
C VAL A 262 9.47 -5.86 9.00
N VAL A 263 8.47 -5.95 8.11
CA VAL A 263 8.55 -5.44 6.74
C VAL A 263 8.91 -3.96 6.75
N TRP A 264 8.24 -3.16 7.58
CA TRP A 264 8.55 -1.75 7.73
C TRP A 264 10.00 -1.53 8.21
N ALA A 265 10.42 -2.17 9.30
CA ALA A 265 11.75 -2.00 9.86
C ALA A 265 12.86 -2.39 8.88
N LEU A 266 12.71 -3.52 8.17
CA LEU A 266 13.66 -3.97 7.16
C LEU A 266 13.73 -3.00 5.98
N TRP A 267 12.58 -2.55 5.49
CA TRP A 267 12.52 -1.58 4.40
C TRP A 267 13.15 -0.24 4.78
N TRP A 268 12.91 0.23 6.01
CA TRP A 268 13.45 1.48 6.52
C TRP A 268 14.97 1.39 6.74
N ALA A 269 15.44 0.32 7.39
CA ALA A 269 16.86 0.06 7.58
C ALA A 269 17.61 -0.04 6.25
N TRP A 270 17.05 -0.79 5.29
CA TRP A 270 17.59 -0.88 3.94
C TRP A 270 17.64 0.49 3.25
N THR A 271 16.57 1.29 3.33
CA THR A 271 16.52 2.65 2.74
C THR A 271 17.58 3.56 3.33
N LEU A 272 17.78 3.52 4.66
CA LEU A 272 18.80 4.32 5.33
C LEU A 272 20.21 3.88 4.93
N CYS A 273 20.49 2.58 4.90
CA CYS A 273 21.78 2.05 4.45
C CYS A 273 22.11 2.47 3.01
N VAL A 274 21.14 2.36 2.10
CA VAL A 274 21.31 2.81 0.71
C VAL A 274 21.51 4.32 0.64
N GLY A 275 20.73 5.09 1.38
CA GLY A 275 20.85 6.55 1.44
C GLY A 275 22.25 6.99 1.90
N VAL A 276 22.77 6.40 2.98
CA VAL A 276 24.12 6.66 3.48
C VAL A 276 25.18 6.30 2.45
N SER A 277 25.11 5.10 1.88
CA SER A 277 26.09 4.64 0.89
C SER A 277 26.10 5.52 -0.37
N ARG A 278 24.93 5.98 -0.83
CA ARG A 278 24.81 6.91 -1.95
C ARG A 278 25.33 8.29 -1.63
N ALA A 279 24.97 8.85 -0.47
CA ALA A 279 25.45 10.15 -0.02
C ALA A 279 26.99 10.17 0.06
N GLU A 280 27.60 9.09 0.55
CA GLU A 280 29.05 8.97 0.60
C GLU A 280 29.68 8.92 -0.81
N ALA A 281 29.09 8.15 -1.72
CA ALA A 281 29.56 8.07 -3.11
C ALA A 281 29.48 9.43 -3.83
N GLU A 282 28.38 10.16 -3.65
CA GLU A 282 28.19 11.51 -4.20
C GLU A 282 29.20 12.50 -3.59
N ASP A 283 29.35 12.51 -2.27
CA ASP A 283 30.34 13.34 -1.56
C ASP A 283 31.76 13.10 -2.10
N ARG A 284 32.14 11.84 -2.34
CA ARG A 284 33.46 11.50 -2.91
C ARG A 284 33.64 12.09 -4.30
N GLN A 285 32.61 12.09 -5.13
CA GLN A 285 32.68 12.67 -6.48
C GLN A 285 32.68 14.20 -6.43
N MET A 286 31.88 14.82 -5.56
CA MET A 286 31.89 16.28 -5.39
C MET A 286 33.25 16.77 -4.91
N ARG A 287 33.91 16.02 -4.02
CA ARG A 287 35.28 16.30 -3.59
C ARG A 287 36.28 16.23 -4.74
N LYS A 288 36.16 15.24 -5.63
CA LYS A 288 37.03 15.12 -6.82
C LYS A 288 36.84 16.26 -7.81
N LEU A 289 35.59 16.70 -8.02
CA LEU A 289 35.26 17.74 -9.00
C LEU A 289 35.58 19.16 -8.50
N PHE A 290 35.26 19.47 -7.24
CA PHE A 290 35.30 20.85 -6.73
C PHE A 290 36.38 21.09 -5.66
N GLY A 291 37.06 20.05 -5.19
CA GLY A 291 38.23 20.15 -4.30
C GLY A 291 37.99 21.07 -3.08
N ALA A 292 38.66 22.22 -3.06
CA ALA A 292 38.61 23.18 -1.95
C ALA A 292 37.23 23.83 -1.76
N GLU A 293 36.46 24.04 -2.84
CA GLU A 293 35.12 24.62 -2.76
C GLU A 293 34.16 23.66 -2.03
N TRP A 294 34.25 22.36 -2.36
CA TRP A 294 33.50 21.31 -1.67
C TRP A 294 33.86 21.22 -0.18
N GLU A 295 35.15 21.26 0.17
CA GLU A 295 35.59 21.24 1.57
C GLU A 295 35.14 22.51 2.34
N GLY A 296 35.04 23.65 1.65
CA GLY A 296 34.44 24.86 2.22
C GLY A 296 32.95 24.68 2.52
N TYR A 297 32.20 24.12 1.57
CA TYR A 297 30.78 23.85 1.73
C TYR A 297 30.49 22.80 2.81
N ARG A 298 31.17 21.64 2.77
CA ARG A 298 31.06 20.56 3.77
C ARG A 298 31.29 21.04 5.20
N ARG A 299 32.22 21.98 5.41
CA ARG A 299 32.48 22.56 6.74
C ARG A 299 31.33 23.42 7.24
N ARG A 300 30.65 24.15 6.36
CA ARG A 300 29.46 24.96 6.72
C ARG A 300 28.21 24.10 6.89
N VAL A 301 28.07 23.08 6.04
CA VAL A 301 26.92 22.17 6.00
C VAL A 301 27.39 20.78 6.41
N ALA A 302 27.54 20.60 7.72
CA ALA A 302 28.11 19.39 8.31
C ALA A 302 27.22 18.14 8.13
N TRP A 303 25.90 18.32 7.98
CA TRP A 303 24.93 17.24 8.02
C TRP A 303 24.59 16.71 6.62
N TRP A 304 24.27 15.42 6.51
CA TRP A 304 23.83 14.81 5.25
C TRP A 304 22.32 14.92 5.06
N PHE A 305 21.52 14.47 6.03
CA PHE A 305 20.07 14.34 5.86
C PHE A 305 19.25 15.21 6.82
N MET A 306 19.64 15.27 8.09
CA MET A 306 18.91 16.04 9.10
C MET A 306 19.90 16.75 10.02
N PRO A 307 19.67 18.03 10.37
CA PRO A 307 20.51 18.70 11.35
C PRO A 307 20.51 17.95 12.68
N GLY A 308 21.70 17.65 13.21
CA GLY A 308 21.87 16.94 14.48
C GLY A 308 21.82 15.41 14.38
N VAL A 309 21.55 14.84 13.21
CA VAL A 309 21.53 13.39 12.97
C VAL A 309 22.21 13.08 11.64
N LEU A 310 23.44 12.57 11.73
CA LEU A 310 24.36 12.29 10.61
C LEU A 310 24.77 13.55 9.83
#